data_AF-A0A7C6FHZ3-F1
#
_entry.id   AF-A0A7C6FHZ3-F1
#
_cell.length_a   1.000
_cell.length_b   1.000
_cell.length_c   1.000
_cell.angle_alpha   90.00
_cell.angle_beta   90.00
_cell.angle_gamma   90.00
#
_symmetry.space_group_name_H-M   'P 1'
#
loop_
_entity.id
_entity.type
_entity.pdbx_description
1 polymer ?
#
loop_
_entity_poly.entity_id
_entity_poly.type
_entity_poly.pdbx_seq_one_letter_code
_entity_poly.pdbx_strand_id
1 'polypeptide(L)'
;KDDYSPAGKTGFRPDRATIVYSQKIREVYGDIPIILGGIEASLRRLAHYDYWENRLRPSLLLDSGADLIVYGMGEKAIGEIADALQGGLDIKDIIYVNGTVFKTNNLQYAYQPIILPSYQEIKVSKEKFAESYIIQYQNYNPFQGKVLVEPTGDLYIVQNPPSIPLTQKEIDEIYSFPYIRTYHPGYEKYGGIPAIKEVRFSVTSHRGCFGGCSFCSLSSHQGRIIQSRSQESILKEIEELTHFPDFKGYIHDVGGPTANFFQPACQKQLDQGTCEKRQCLFPRPCSQLNSDHHDFLELLRKIRQIPGIKKVFIRSGIRFDYLLADQNDTFFEELCIHHVSGQLKVAPEHVSNQVLEKMGKPGKEVYDQFVKKYFEINKKHHLKHYLVPYFMSSHPGSDLKTAIELAEYVRNIGYNPEQVQDFYPTPGTLSTAMYYTELDPRTMKKVYVPKSPHEKALQRALIQYRRPENHRLVKEALLKAGRSDLIGYGKKCLIRPKV
;
A
#
# COMPACT_ATOMS: atom_id res chain seq x y z
N LYS A 1 14.95 7.95 -14.88
CA LYS A 1 14.37 9.20 -14.33
C LYS A 1 14.03 8.92 -12.88
N ASP A 2 14.34 9.83 -11.97
CA ASP A 2 13.98 9.74 -10.56
C ASP A 2 13.22 11.00 -10.16
N ASP A 3 11.89 10.92 -10.08
CA ASP A 3 11.02 12.08 -9.82
C ASP A 3 11.21 12.70 -8.44
N TYR A 4 11.86 12.00 -7.50
CA TYR A 4 12.16 12.50 -6.16
C TYR A 4 13.53 13.18 -6.05
N SER A 5 14.27 13.26 -7.15
CA SER A 5 15.60 13.88 -7.21
C SER A 5 15.59 15.18 -8.03
N PRO A 6 16.58 16.07 -7.83
CA PRO A 6 16.67 17.34 -8.56
C PRO A 6 16.60 17.17 -10.08
N ALA A 7 15.71 17.93 -10.73
CA ALA A 7 15.39 17.85 -12.16
C ALA A 7 15.05 16.44 -12.70
N GLY A 8 14.66 15.50 -11.83
CA GLY A 8 14.35 14.13 -12.25
C GLY A 8 15.58 13.25 -12.53
N LYS A 9 16.78 13.71 -12.15
CA LYS A 9 18.05 13.04 -12.46
C LYS A 9 18.32 11.86 -11.52
N THR A 10 18.89 10.79 -12.06
CA THR A 10 19.33 9.62 -11.29
C THR A 10 20.69 9.86 -10.64
N GLY A 11 21.04 9.07 -9.62
CA GLY A 11 22.37 9.11 -8.97
C GLY A 11 22.48 10.03 -7.75
N PHE A 12 21.42 10.75 -7.38
CA PHE A 12 21.40 11.63 -6.20
C PHE A 12 21.01 10.91 -4.90
N ARG A 13 20.49 9.69 -4.99
CA ARG A 13 20.09 8.87 -3.85
C ARG A 13 20.78 7.51 -3.95
N PRO A 14 21.52 7.08 -2.92
CA PRO A 14 22.13 5.76 -2.93
C PRO A 14 21.07 4.68 -2.73
N ASP A 15 21.35 3.48 -3.22
CA ASP A 15 20.58 2.30 -2.87
C ASP A 15 20.61 2.11 -1.35
N ARG A 16 19.46 1.75 -0.76
CA ARG A 16 19.29 1.62 0.70
C ARG A 16 19.66 2.90 1.44
N ALA A 17 19.14 4.03 0.97
CA ALA A 17 19.43 5.36 1.49
C ALA A 17 19.38 5.46 3.02
N THR A 18 18.41 4.82 3.68
CA THR A 18 18.32 4.80 5.15
C THR A 18 19.58 4.23 5.81
N ILE A 19 20.14 3.14 5.31
CA ILE A 19 21.38 2.54 5.85
C ILE A 19 22.56 3.50 5.62
N VAL A 20 22.74 3.94 4.37
CA VAL A 20 23.88 4.77 3.98
C VAL A 20 23.89 6.09 4.76
N TYR A 21 22.75 6.77 4.85
CA TYR A 21 22.68 8.04 5.57
C TYR A 21 22.86 7.86 7.08
N SER A 22 22.31 6.80 7.68
CA SER A 22 22.50 6.54 9.12
C SER A 22 23.97 6.29 9.46
N GLN A 23 24.66 5.48 8.65
CA GLN A 23 26.09 5.22 8.83
C GLN A 23 26.92 6.50 8.66
N LYS A 24 26.59 7.34 7.68
CA LYS A 24 27.27 8.65 7.49
C LYS A 24 27.02 9.60 8.65
N ILE A 25 25.81 9.64 9.21
CA ILE A 25 25.52 10.42 10.41
C ILE A 25 26.36 9.91 11.58
N ARG A 26 26.43 8.58 11.78
CA ARG A 26 27.24 7.95 12.83
C ARG A 26 28.73 8.25 12.67
N GLU A 27 29.26 8.17 11.45
CA GLU A 27 30.67 8.50 11.13
C GLU A 27 31.03 9.95 11.49
N VAL A 28 30.11 10.90 11.26
CA VAL A 28 30.37 12.34 11.44
C VAL A 28 30.11 12.80 12.87
N TYR A 29 29.04 12.30 13.49
CA TYR A 29 28.54 12.82 14.76
C TYR A 29 28.76 11.86 15.94
N GLY A 30 29.30 10.66 15.73
CA GLY A 30 29.56 9.69 16.79
C GLY A 30 28.25 9.25 17.45
N ASP A 31 28.19 9.31 18.78
CA ASP A 31 27.14 8.67 19.59
C ASP A 31 25.82 9.45 19.69
N ILE A 32 25.53 10.37 18.75
CA ILE A 32 24.22 11.04 18.75
C ILE A 32 23.07 10.03 18.55
N PRO A 33 21.90 10.22 19.19
CA PRO A 33 20.74 9.38 18.94
C PRO A 33 20.32 9.40 17.45
N ILE A 34 20.21 8.21 16.84
CA ILE A 34 19.70 8.03 15.48
C ILE A 34 18.40 7.23 15.55
N ILE A 35 17.30 7.88 15.17
CA ILE A 35 15.95 7.30 15.15
C ILE A 35 15.49 7.21 13.70
N LEU A 36 15.12 6.01 13.26
CA LEU A 36 14.60 5.78 11.91
C LEU A 36 13.09 5.81 11.92
N GLY A 37 12.48 6.35 10.87
CA GLY A 37 11.02 6.37 10.72
C GLY A 37 10.57 6.20 9.27
N GLY A 38 9.26 6.12 9.09
CA GLY A 38 8.64 6.04 7.77
C GLY A 38 8.52 4.62 7.22
N ILE A 39 8.06 4.53 5.97
CA ILE A 39 7.62 3.26 5.37
C ILE A 39 8.75 2.23 5.24
N GLU A 40 9.97 2.64 4.87
CA GLU A 40 11.09 1.70 4.74
C GLU A 40 11.47 1.09 6.09
N ALA A 41 11.68 1.93 7.12
CA ALA A 41 12.01 1.48 8.47
C ALA A 41 10.91 0.58 9.04
N SER A 42 9.65 0.96 8.83
CA SER A 42 8.50 0.15 9.25
C SER A 42 8.53 -1.24 8.64
N LEU A 43 8.71 -1.36 7.32
CA LEU A 43 8.62 -2.65 6.62
C LEU A 43 9.84 -3.56 6.83
N ARG A 44 10.94 -3.01 7.36
CA ARG A 44 12.21 -3.72 7.60
C ARG A 44 12.59 -3.78 9.09
N ARG A 45 11.64 -3.51 9.99
CA ARG A 45 11.87 -3.40 11.44
C ARG A 45 12.28 -4.71 12.14
N LEU A 46 11.92 -5.85 11.56
CA LEU A 46 12.37 -7.20 11.94
C LEU A 46 13.04 -7.85 10.72
N ALA A 47 13.51 -9.09 10.86
CA ALA A 47 14.07 -9.81 9.72
C ALA A 47 13.05 -9.91 8.56
N HIS A 48 13.54 -9.68 7.35
CA HIS A 48 12.70 -9.54 6.18
C HIS A 48 13.38 -10.10 4.93
N TYR A 49 12.58 -10.53 3.98
CA TYR A 49 13.08 -10.89 2.66
C TYR A 49 13.40 -9.63 1.86
N ASP A 50 14.64 -9.56 1.37
CA ASP A 50 15.10 -8.52 0.48
C ASP A 50 15.15 -9.04 -0.95
N TYR A 51 14.32 -8.45 -1.82
CA TYR A 51 14.20 -8.88 -3.21
C TYR A 51 15.44 -8.59 -4.05
N TRP A 52 16.17 -7.51 -3.76
CA TRP A 52 17.35 -7.11 -4.54
C TRP A 52 18.50 -8.10 -4.36
N GLU A 53 18.73 -8.54 -3.14
CA GLU A 53 19.79 -9.52 -2.83
C GLU A 53 19.28 -10.95 -2.82
N ASN A 54 17.98 -11.15 -3.01
CA ASN A 54 17.30 -12.45 -2.97
C ASN A 54 17.66 -13.27 -1.72
N ARG A 55 17.67 -12.63 -0.54
CA ARG A 55 17.99 -13.27 0.75
C ARG A 55 17.22 -12.63 1.90
N LEU A 56 17.19 -13.31 3.04
CA LEU A 56 16.77 -12.68 4.28
C LEU A 56 17.86 -11.74 4.79
N ARG A 57 17.45 -10.57 5.25
CA ARG A 57 18.27 -9.60 5.99
C ARG A 57 17.76 -9.52 7.43
N PRO A 58 18.63 -9.19 8.40
CA PRO A 58 18.18 -8.92 9.75
C PRO A 58 17.34 -7.62 9.80
N SER A 59 16.87 -7.25 10.98
CA SER A 59 16.29 -5.93 11.20
C SER A 59 17.17 -4.81 10.65
N LEU A 60 16.55 -3.81 10.02
CA LEU A 60 17.21 -2.59 9.56
C LEU A 60 17.97 -1.88 10.69
N LEU A 61 17.55 -2.07 11.94
CA LEU A 61 18.20 -1.49 13.11
C LEU A 61 19.66 -1.97 13.27
N LEU A 62 19.94 -3.22 12.89
CA LEU A 62 21.29 -3.77 12.90
C LEU A 62 22.12 -3.28 11.70
N ASP A 63 21.52 -3.26 10.51
CA ASP A 63 22.22 -2.86 9.27
C ASP A 63 22.60 -1.37 9.26
N SER A 64 21.73 -0.52 9.82
CA SER A 64 21.89 0.94 9.79
C SER A 64 22.78 1.51 10.90
N GLY A 65 22.96 0.78 12.01
CA GLY A 65 23.61 1.31 13.21
C GLY A 65 22.76 2.34 13.98
N ALA A 66 21.46 2.44 13.67
CA ALA A 66 20.53 3.26 14.42
C ALA A 66 20.22 2.69 15.81
N ASP A 67 19.67 3.54 16.67
CA ASP A 67 19.37 3.24 18.07
C ASP A 67 17.92 2.78 18.24
N LEU A 68 17.00 3.37 17.46
CA LEU A 68 15.58 3.07 17.51
C LEU A 68 14.94 3.13 16.11
N ILE A 69 13.93 2.28 15.87
CA ILE A 69 12.99 2.44 14.74
C ILE A 69 11.64 2.86 15.30
N VAL A 70 11.05 3.92 14.76
CA VAL A 70 9.62 4.22 14.87
C VAL A 70 8.90 3.60 13.67
N TYR A 71 8.06 2.60 13.92
CA TYR A 71 7.28 1.92 12.89
C TYR A 71 5.82 2.35 12.90
N GLY A 72 5.24 2.37 11.70
CA GLY A 72 3.90 2.86 11.46
C GLY A 72 3.81 4.38 11.43
N MET A 73 2.69 4.92 11.90
CA MET A 73 2.50 6.38 12.03
C MET A 73 3.20 6.86 13.30
N GLY A 74 4.22 7.70 13.13
CA GLY A 74 5.20 7.97 14.17
C GLY A 74 4.93 9.20 15.04
N GLU A 75 3.84 9.95 14.80
CA GLU A 75 3.64 11.26 15.42
C GLU A 75 3.58 11.24 16.95
N LYS A 76 2.87 10.26 17.54
CA LYS A 76 2.87 10.08 19.00
C LYS A 76 4.23 9.61 19.51
N ALA A 77 4.78 8.58 18.89
CA ALA A 77 6.03 7.96 19.31
C ALA A 77 7.19 8.96 19.29
N ILE A 78 7.32 9.78 18.23
CA ILE A 78 8.41 10.76 18.13
C ILE A 78 8.27 11.88 19.16
N GLY A 79 7.05 12.26 19.53
CA GLY A 79 6.78 13.19 20.63
C GLY A 79 7.23 12.61 21.97
N GLU A 80 6.78 11.41 22.30
CA GLU A 80 7.17 10.71 23.54
C GLU A 80 8.68 10.49 23.65
N ILE A 81 9.34 10.14 22.55
CA ILE A 81 10.81 9.99 22.50
C ILE A 81 11.49 11.35 22.73
N ALA A 82 11.00 12.42 22.09
CA ALA A 82 11.57 13.75 22.27
C ALA A 82 11.43 14.25 23.72
N ASP A 83 10.27 14.05 24.34
CA ASP A 83 10.01 14.40 25.74
C ASP A 83 10.94 13.61 26.69
N ALA A 84 11.14 12.31 26.44
CA ALA A 84 12.05 11.48 27.23
C ALA A 84 13.51 11.93 27.11
N LEU A 85 13.98 12.23 25.90
CA LEU A 85 15.32 12.76 25.66
C LEU A 85 15.51 14.14 26.32
N GLN A 86 14.50 15.01 26.23
CA GLN A 86 14.51 16.31 26.91
C GLN A 86 14.53 16.16 28.43
N GLY A 87 13.86 15.13 28.96
CA GLY A 87 13.90 14.74 30.37
C GLY A 87 15.23 14.13 30.83
N GLY A 88 16.19 13.94 29.93
CA GLY A 88 17.53 13.44 30.23
C GLY A 88 17.68 11.92 30.18
N LEU A 89 16.70 11.18 29.68
CA LEU A 89 16.88 9.76 29.38
C LEU A 89 17.86 9.59 28.20
N ASP A 90 18.72 8.58 28.30
CA ASP A 90 19.53 8.13 27.16
C ASP A 90 18.62 7.39 26.17
N ILE A 91 18.90 7.49 24.86
CA ILE A 91 18.13 6.82 23.81
C ILE A 91 18.02 5.30 24.03
N LYS A 92 19.06 4.70 24.62
CA LYS A 92 19.09 3.25 24.92
C LYS A 92 18.10 2.84 26.02
N ASP A 93 17.66 3.78 26.84
CA ASP A 93 16.73 3.55 27.95
C ASP A 93 15.27 3.80 27.54
N ILE A 94 15.04 4.36 26.33
CA ILE A 94 13.70 4.59 25.77
C ILE A 94 13.19 3.29 25.11
N ILE A 95 12.86 2.32 25.95
CA ILE A 95 12.47 0.96 25.55
C ILE A 95 10.96 0.68 25.64
N TYR A 96 10.16 1.67 26.07
CA TYR A 96 8.75 1.48 26.43
C TYR A 96 7.74 2.16 25.49
N VAL A 97 8.21 2.97 24.54
CA VAL A 97 7.35 3.77 23.65
C VAL A 97 6.66 2.87 22.63
N ASN A 98 5.33 2.93 22.54
CA ASN A 98 4.58 2.15 21.56
C ASN A 98 4.91 2.60 20.12
N GLY A 99 4.88 1.66 19.18
CA GLY A 99 5.28 1.90 17.79
C GLY A 99 6.79 1.98 17.59
N THR A 100 7.60 1.45 18.53
CA THR A 100 9.06 1.45 18.41
C THR A 100 9.67 0.05 18.37
N VAL A 101 10.89 -0.03 17.84
CA VAL A 101 11.75 -1.22 17.86
C VAL A 101 13.13 -0.84 18.34
N PHE A 102 13.63 -1.57 19.33
CA PHE A 102 14.98 -1.41 19.90
C PHE A 102 15.75 -2.74 19.88
N LYS A 103 17.05 -2.68 20.18
CA LYS A 103 17.92 -3.86 20.33
C LYS A 103 18.47 -3.93 21.75
N THR A 104 18.57 -5.13 22.31
CA THR A 104 19.13 -5.36 23.66
C THR A 104 19.80 -6.74 23.73
N ASN A 105 20.71 -6.94 24.68
CA ASN A 105 21.22 -8.26 25.06
C ASN A 105 20.51 -8.85 26.30
N ASN A 106 19.57 -8.10 26.89
CA ASN A 106 18.82 -8.52 28.07
C ASN A 106 17.33 -8.71 27.74
N LEU A 107 16.87 -9.96 27.71
CA LEU A 107 15.47 -10.31 27.44
C LEU A 107 14.49 -9.74 28.48
N GLN A 108 14.95 -9.45 29.70
CA GLN A 108 14.09 -8.93 30.79
C GLN A 108 13.50 -7.55 30.48
N TYR A 109 14.06 -6.81 29.53
CA TYR A 109 13.53 -5.52 29.08
C TYR A 109 12.27 -5.66 28.24
N ALA A 110 11.97 -6.85 27.73
CA ALA A 110 10.73 -7.13 27.04
C ALA A 110 9.68 -7.65 28.05
N TYR A 111 8.61 -6.89 28.28
CA TYR A 111 7.54 -7.29 29.18
C TYR A 111 6.59 -8.29 28.49
N GLN A 112 6.51 -9.52 29.04
CA GLN A 112 5.64 -10.61 28.57
C GLN A 112 5.67 -10.81 27.02
N PRO A 113 6.84 -10.99 26.41
CA PRO A 113 6.96 -11.00 24.97
C PRO A 113 6.46 -12.30 24.35
N ILE A 114 6.03 -12.22 23.10
CA ILE A 114 6.02 -13.39 22.21
C ILE A 114 7.41 -13.50 21.59
N ILE A 115 8.08 -14.63 21.83
CA ILE A 115 9.36 -14.94 21.18
C ILE A 115 9.08 -15.48 19.78
N LEU A 116 9.61 -14.79 18.77
CA LEU A 116 9.58 -15.22 17.38
C LEU A 116 10.67 -16.26 17.11
N PRO A 117 10.54 -17.10 16.06
CA PRO A 117 11.66 -17.86 15.54
C PRO A 117 12.89 -16.98 15.34
N SER A 118 14.06 -17.46 15.75
CA SER A 118 15.31 -16.69 15.68
C SER A 118 15.71 -16.39 14.23
N TYR A 119 16.51 -15.34 14.05
CA TYR A 119 17.09 -15.01 12.74
C TYR A 119 17.89 -16.18 12.16
N GLN A 120 18.56 -16.96 13.00
CA GLN A 120 19.31 -18.15 12.61
C GLN A 120 18.39 -19.26 12.09
N GLU A 121 17.26 -19.51 12.77
CA GLU A 121 16.27 -20.52 12.34
C GLU A 121 15.58 -20.13 11.03
N ILE A 122 15.11 -18.88 10.89
CA ILE A 122 14.38 -18.45 9.68
C ILE A 122 15.27 -18.42 8.44
N LYS A 123 16.59 -18.25 8.60
CA LYS A 123 17.56 -18.31 7.49
C LYS A 123 17.63 -19.68 6.83
N VAL A 124 17.39 -20.74 7.59
CA VAL A 124 17.53 -22.13 7.12
C VAL A 124 16.19 -22.84 6.96
N SER A 125 15.09 -22.28 7.48
CA SER A 125 13.73 -22.82 7.30
C SER A 125 12.73 -21.75 6.83
N LYS A 126 12.17 -22.00 5.64
CA LYS A 126 11.07 -21.20 5.08
C LYS A 126 9.80 -21.32 5.91
N GLU A 127 9.57 -22.48 6.53
CA GLU A 127 8.45 -22.74 7.43
C GLU A 127 8.57 -21.85 8.68
N LYS A 128 9.77 -21.74 9.28
CA LYS A 128 10.02 -20.85 10.41
C LYS A 128 9.87 -19.38 10.03
N PHE A 129 10.28 -18.98 8.82
CA PHE A 129 10.00 -17.63 8.34
C PHE A 129 8.49 -17.36 8.20
N ALA A 130 7.72 -18.31 7.66
CA ALA A 130 6.27 -18.19 7.55
C ALA A 130 5.59 -18.14 8.93
N GLU A 131 6.04 -18.95 9.89
CA GLU A 131 5.61 -18.93 11.29
C GLU A 131 5.87 -17.57 11.95
N SER A 132 7.10 -17.05 11.84
CA SER A 132 7.44 -15.71 12.34
C SER A 132 6.55 -14.63 11.72
N TYR A 133 6.37 -14.67 10.40
CA TYR A 133 5.57 -13.68 9.68
C TYR A 133 4.10 -13.65 10.14
N ILE A 134 3.45 -14.81 10.30
CA ILE A 134 2.03 -14.83 10.68
C ILE A 134 1.81 -14.33 12.10
N ILE A 135 2.74 -14.61 13.03
CA ILE A 135 2.72 -14.04 14.39
C ILE A 135 2.83 -12.51 14.33
N GLN A 136 3.77 -11.98 13.54
CA GLN A 136 3.90 -10.53 13.35
C GLN A 136 2.61 -9.93 12.78
N TYR A 137 2.05 -10.53 11.73
CA TYR A 137 0.83 -10.06 11.06
C TYR A 137 -0.39 -10.01 12.00
N GLN A 138 -0.52 -10.98 12.90
CA GLN A 138 -1.60 -11.03 13.91
C GLN A 138 -1.45 -9.97 15.00
N ASN A 139 -0.25 -9.41 15.18
CA ASN A 139 0.05 -8.38 16.18
C ASN A 139 0.02 -6.94 15.62
N TYR A 140 -0.57 -6.72 14.43
CA TYR A 140 -0.76 -5.37 13.88
C TYR A 140 -1.91 -4.59 14.53
N ASN A 141 -2.74 -5.23 15.37
CA ASN A 141 -3.81 -4.54 16.09
C ASN A 141 -3.19 -3.69 17.23
N PRO A 142 -3.36 -2.36 17.23
CA PRO A 142 -2.77 -1.51 18.26
C PRO A 142 -3.34 -1.73 19.68
N PHE A 143 -4.54 -2.31 19.81
CA PHE A 143 -5.18 -2.54 21.13
C PHE A 143 -4.86 -3.90 21.74
N GLN A 144 -4.44 -4.87 20.91
CA GLN A 144 -4.22 -6.26 21.32
C GLN A 144 -2.80 -6.75 21.01
N GLY A 145 -2.03 -5.97 20.26
CA GLY A 145 -0.67 -6.27 19.88
C GLY A 145 0.21 -6.41 21.11
N LYS A 146 1.06 -7.42 21.10
CA LYS A 146 2.00 -7.70 22.18
C LYS A 146 3.40 -7.28 21.79
N VAL A 147 4.27 -7.19 22.79
CA VAL A 147 5.71 -7.09 22.57
C VAL A 147 6.17 -8.34 21.81
N LEU A 148 6.91 -8.14 20.71
CA LEU A 148 7.51 -9.23 19.95
C LEU A 148 9.03 -9.17 20.11
N VAL A 149 9.66 -10.33 20.23
CA VAL A 149 11.12 -10.45 20.33
C VAL A 149 11.63 -11.40 19.26
N GLU A 150 12.54 -10.92 18.42
CA GLU A 150 13.28 -11.73 17.45
C GLU A 150 14.72 -11.95 17.94
N PRO A 151 15.06 -13.16 18.43
CA PRO A 151 16.44 -13.50 18.78
C PRO A 151 17.34 -13.45 17.54
N THR A 152 18.45 -12.72 17.63
CA THR A 152 19.38 -12.49 16.53
C THR A 152 20.83 -12.58 17.03
N GLY A 153 21.39 -13.78 17.04
CA GLY A 153 22.71 -14.03 17.65
C GLY A 153 22.66 -13.78 19.15
N ASP A 154 23.58 -12.96 19.67
CA ASP A 154 23.64 -12.59 21.11
C ASP A 154 22.72 -11.40 21.46
N LEU A 155 21.90 -10.94 20.51
CA LEU A 155 21.00 -9.82 20.66
C LEU A 155 19.54 -10.24 20.49
N TYR A 156 18.66 -9.39 21.01
CA TYR A 156 17.22 -9.44 20.83
C TYR A 156 16.78 -8.15 20.12
N ILE A 157 16.02 -8.30 19.03
CA ILE A 157 15.29 -7.19 18.43
C ILE A 157 13.89 -7.19 19.04
N VAL A 158 13.55 -6.13 19.75
CA VAL A 158 12.31 -6.02 20.52
C VAL A 158 11.41 -5.00 19.85
N GLN A 159 10.25 -5.44 19.37
CA GLN A 159 9.19 -4.59 18.83
C GLN A 159 8.14 -4.35 19.92
N ASN A 160 7.98 -3.09 20.34
CA ASN A 160 6.89 -2.69 21.21
C ASN A 160 5.54 -2.73 20.49
N PRO A 161 4.40 -2.83 21.19
CA PRO A 161 3.07 -2.83 20.58
C PRO A 161 2.86 -1.65 19.62
N PRO A 162 2.01 -1.76 18.59
CA PRO A 162 1.78 -0.67 17.66
C PRO A 162 1.22 0.57 18.38
N SER A 163 1.57 1.77 17.88
CA SER A 163 1.01 3.01 18.43
C SER A 163 -0.51 3.06 18.27
N ILE A 164 -1.21 3.59 19.28
CA ILE A 164 -2.65 3.78 19.24
C ILE A 164 -2.99 4.82 18.15
N PRO A 165 -4.01 4.58 17.31
CA PRO A 165 -4.45 5.54 16.31
C PRO A 165 -4.71 6.93 16.91
N LEU A 166 -4.43 7.96 16.12
CA LEU A 166 -4.73 9.34 16.46
C LEU A 166 -6.25 9.53 16.56
N THR A 167 -6.66 10.33 17.53
CA THR A 167 -8.00 10.90 17.58
C THR A 167 -8.20 11.89 16.44
N GLN A 168 -9.45 12.21 16.11
CA GLN A 168 -9.74 13.22 15.08
C GLN A 168 -9.11 14.59 15.41
N LYS A 169 -9.10 14.98 16.69
CA LYS A 169 -8.47 16.23 17.13
C LYS A 169 -6.95 16.22 16.88
N GLU A 170 -6.27 15.13 17.25
CA GLU A 170 -4.82 15.00 17.07
C GLU A 170 -4.42 15.01 15.59
N ILE A 171 -5.15 14.29 14.72
CA ILE A 171 -4.87 14.32 13.28
C ILE A 171 -5.15 15.71 12.71
N ASP A 172 -6.23 16.38 13.10
CA ASP A 172 -6.53 17.73 12.64
C ASP A 172 -5.44 18.72 13.03
N GLU A 173 -4.91 18.62 14.25
CA GLU A 173 -3.79 19.43 14.73
C GLU A 173 -2.53 19.20 13.90
N ILE A 174 -2.17 17.95 13.62
CA ILE A 174 -1.01 17.61 12.77
C ILE A 174 -1.15 18.25 11.39
N TYR A 175 -2.32 18.13 10.75
CA TYR A 175 -2.54 18.72 9.42
C TYR A 175 -2.70 20.25 9.44
N SER A 176 -2.83 20.87 10.62
CA SER A 176 -2.92 22.33 10.77
C SER A 176 -1.55 23.02 10.86
N PHE A 177 -0.46 22.27 11.01
CA PHE A 177 0.88 22.85 11.03
C PHE A 177 1.19 23.62 9.74
N PRO A 178 2.04 24.67 9.82
CA PRO A 178 2.32 25.57 8.70
C PRO A 178 3.27 24.93 7.67
N TYR A 179 2.82 23.86 7.03
CA TYR A 179 3.59 23.17 6.01
C TYR A 179 3.86 24.09 4.82
N ILE A 180 5.08 24.03 4.30
CA ILE A 180 5.46 24.80 3.10
C ILE A 180 4.76 24.30 1.83
N ARG A 181 4.19 23.08 1.86
CA ARG A 181 3.41 22.44 0.77
C ARG A 181 4.14 22.34 -0.58
N THR A 182 5.48 22.39 -0.56
CA THR A 182 6.35 22.19 -1.71
C THR A 182 7.73 21.67 -1.27
N TYR A 183 8.63 21.40 -2.21
CA TYR A 183 10.00 21.01 -1.92
C TYR A 183 10.83 22.18 -1.37
N HIS A 184 11.96 21.88 -0.72
CA HIS A 184 12.85 22.89 -0.14
C HIS A 184 13.39 23.87 -1.22
N PRO A 185 13.36 25.20 -1.00
CA PRO A 185 13.78 26.20 -2.01
C PRO A 185 15.20 26.02 -2.56
N GLY A 186 16.09 25.40 -1.79
CA GLY A 186 17.45 25.06 -2.23
C GLY A 186 17.52 24.16 -3.48
N TYR A 187 16.43 23.49 -3.86
CA TYR A 187 16.36 22.68 -5.08
C TYR A 187 16.02 23.47 -6.35
N GLU A 188 15.59 24.74 -6.25
CA GLU A 188 15.23 25.56 -7.41
C GLU A 188 16.40 25.72 -8.40
N LYS A 189 17.60 26.02 -7.87
CA LYS A 189 18.83 26.12 -8.68
C LYS A 189 19.22 24.82 -9.39
N TYR A 190 18.62 23.69 -9.01
CA TYR A 190 18.84 22.38 -9.61
C TYR A 190 17.65 21.89 -10.44
N GLY A 191 16.67 22.76 -10.74
CA GLY A 191 15.50 22.44 -11.57
C GLY A 191 14.31 21.85 -10.79
N GLY A 192 14.28 22.01 -9.46
CA GLY A 192 13.18 21.59 -8.60
C GLY A 192 13.04 20.07 -8.44
N ILE A 193 11.97 19.65 -7.75
CA ILE A 193 11.65 18.22 -7.53
C ILE A 193 10.37 17.85 -8.31
N PRO A 194 10.44 17.03 -9.38
CA PRO A 194 9.29 16.71 -10.22
C PRO A 194 8.11 16.08 -9.49
N ALA A 195 8.36 15.26 -8.45
CA ALA A 195 7.33 14.53 -7.70
C ALA A 195 6.26 15.45 -7.09
N ILE A 196 6.57 16.72 -6.83
CA ILE A 196 5.57 17.66 -6.27
C ILE A 196 4.36 17.83 -7.20
N LYS A 197 4.54 17.69 -8.52
CA LYS A 197 3.47 17.89 -9.51
C LYS A 197 2.31 16.92 -9.32
N GLU A 198 2.60 15.70 -8.86
CA GLU A 198 1.57 14.66 -8.69
C GLU A 198 0.71 14.86 -7.44
N VAL A 199 1.26 15.50 -6.41
CA VAL A 199 0.59 15.70 -5.10
C VAL A 199 0.15 17.14 -4.87
N ARG A 200 0.48 18.06 -5.76
CA ARG A 200 0.10 19.47 -5.65
C ARG A 200 -1.42 19.62 -5.63
N PHE A 201 -1.94 20.46 -4.74
CA PHE A 201 -3.39 20.69 -4.59
C PHE A 201 -4.21 19.40 -4.37
N SER A 202 -3.59 18.39 -3.78
CA SER A 202 -4.24 17.18 -3.30
C SER A 202 -4.34 17.25 -1.77
N VAL A 203 -5.48 16.85 -1.21
CA VAL A 203 -5.72 16.92 0.24
C VAL A 203 -6.00 15.53 0.78
N THR A 204 -5.25 15.17 1.82
CA THR A 204 -5.45 13.90 2.53
C THR A 204 -6.63 14.03 3.47
N SER A 205 -7.70 13.25 3.28
CA SER A 205 -8.88 13.21 4.15
C SER A 205 -8.75 12.25 5.32
N HIS A 206 -7.98 11.16 5.14
CA HIS A 206 -7.82 10.12 6.15
C HIS A 206 -6.53 9.31 5.95
N ARG A 207 -6.21 8.49 6.94
CA ARG A 207 -5.16 7.45 6.89
C ARG A 207 -5.72 6.09 7.26
N GLY A 208 -4.95 5.04 6.96
CA GLY A 208 -5.32 3.65 7.22
C GLY A 208 -6.09 3.01 6.07
N CYS A 209 -6.14 1.68 6.05
CA CYS A 209 -6.85 0.94 5.01
C CYS A 209 -7.30 -0.43 5.53
N PHE A 210 -8.61 -0.62 5.72
CA PHE A 210 -9.17 -1.94 6.07
C PHE A 210 -9.30 -2.88 4.86
N GLY A 211 -8.85 -2.43 3.69
CA GLY A 211 -8.94 -3.16 2.44
C GLY A 211 -8.19 -4.49 2.42
N GLY A 212 -7.14 -4.63 3.22
CA GLY A 212 -6.53 -5.93 3.56
C GLY A 212 -5.79 -6.65 2.43
N CYS A 213 -5.43 -5.98 1.34
CA CYS A 213 -4.72 -6.60 0.22
C CYS A 213 -3.36 -7.16 0.67
N SER A 214 -3.10 -8.44 0.43
CA SER A 214 -1.91 -9.17 0.92
C SER A 214 -0.57 -8.61 0.43
N PHE A 215 -0.58 -7.92 -0.72
CA PHE A 215 0.61 -7.33 -1.34
C PHE A 215 0.84 -5.86 -0.95
N CYS A 216 -0.07 -5.27 -0.18
CA CYS A 216 -0.03 -3.85 0.17
C CYS A 216 0.59 -3.64 1.56
N SER A 217 1.48 -2.66 1.67
CA SER A 217 2.16 -2.27 2.91
C SER A 217 1.31 -1.41 3.85
N LEU A 218 0.14 -0.93 3.42
CA LEU A 218 -0.69 -0.04 4.22
C LEU A 218 -1.11 -0.69 5.55
N SER A 219 -1.51 -1.96 5.52
CA SER A 219 -1.95 -2.67 6.74
C SER A 219 -0.83 -2.79 7.77
N SER A 220 0.43 -2.89 7.36
CA SER A 220 1.60 -3.02 8.25
C SER A 220 2.23 -1.68 8.63
N HIS A 221 1.93 -0.61 7.89
CA HIS A 221 2.46 0.73 8.14
C HIS A 221 1.39 1.68 8.71
N GLN A 222 0.31 1.95 7.99
CA GLN A 222 -0.75 2.85 8.47
C GLN A 222 -1.81 2.15 9.33
N GLY A 223 -1.86 0.82 9.30
CA GLY A 223 -2.85 0.02 10.00
C GLY A 223 -4.17 -0.13 9.25
N ARG A 224 -5.07 -0.91 9.85
CA ARG A 224 -6.38 -1.31 9.28
C ARG A 224 -7.56 -0.53 9.86
N ILE A 225 -7.30 0.51 10.66
CA ILE A 225 -8.31 1.40 11.26
C ILE A 225 -8.21 2.74 10.53
N ILE A 226 -9.35 3.25 10.08
CA ILE A 226 -9.40 4.55 9.40
C ILE A 226 -9.30 5.66 10.46
N GLN A 227 -8.39 6.60 10.22
CA GLN A 227 -8.23 7.81 11.01
C GLN A 227 -8.56 9.00 10.11
N SER A 228 -9.74 9.58 10.32
CA SER A 228 -10.25 10.64 9.46
C SER A 228 -10.12 12.00 10.11
N ARG A 229 -9.73 12.97 9.30
CA ARG A 229 -9.78 14.38 9.66
C ARG A 229 -11.22 14.85 9.74
N SER A 230 -11.47 15.89 10.53
CA SER A 230 -12.76 16.56 10.49
C SER A 230 -12.98 17.22 9.13
N GLN A 231 -14.25 17.38 8.75
CA GLN A 231 -14.59 18.15 7.55
C GLN A 231 -14.09 19.59 7.68
N GLU A 232 -14.16 20.19 8.88
CA GLU A 232 -13.67 21.54 9.14
C GLU A 232 -12.18 21.69 8.85
N SER A 233 -11.33 20.76 9.34
CA SER A 233 -9.89 20.77 9.06
C SER A 233 -9.59 20.71 7.56
N ILE A 234 -10.30 19.84 6.84
CA ILE A 234 -10.12 19.68 5.39
C ILE A 234 -10.57 20.93 4.63
N LEU A 235 -11.73 21.50 4.98
CA LEU A 235 -12.27 22.70 4.35
C LEU A 235 -11.33 23.88 4.55
N LYS A 236 -10.83 24.09 5.79
CA LYS A 236 -9.85 25.14 6.10
C LYS A 236 -8.58 25.02 5.27
N GLU A 237 -8.00 23.82 5.19
CA GLU A 237 -6.82 23.58 4.36
C GLU A 237 -7.10 23.90 2.88
N ILE A 238 -8.26 23.51 2.37
CA ILE A 238 -8.62 23.78 0.98
C ILE A 238 -8.81 25.28 0.73
N GLU A 239 -9.44 26.01 1.66
CA GLU A 239 -9.55 27.46 1.60
C GLU A 239 -8.16 28.12 1.55
N GLU A 240 -7.20 27.68 2.38
CA GLU A 240 -5.82 28.15 2.33
C GLU A 240 -5.18 27.90 0.95
N LEU A 241 -5.38 26.71 0.37
CA LEU A 241 -4.87 26.38 -0.96
C LEU A 241 -5.40 27.32 -2.05
N THR A 242 -6.61 27.88 -1.91
CA THR A 242 -7.16 28.81 -2.91
C THR A 242 -6.39 30.11 -3.04
N HIS A 243 -5.63 30.49 -2.00
CA HIS A 243 -4.83 31.71 -1.96
C HIS A 243 -3.43 31.55 -2.59
N PHE A 244 -3.04 30.33 -2.98
CA PHE A 244 -1.74 30.09 -3.61
C PHE A 244 -1.70 30.73 -5.02
N PRO A 245 -0.63 31.48 -5.38
CA PRO A 245 -0.58 32.25 -6.63
C PRO A 245 -0.83 31.42 -7.91
N ASP A 246 -0.48 30.15 -7.87
CA ASP A 246 -0.60 29.26 -9.02
C ASP A 246 -1.86 28.38 -8.98
N PHE A 247 -2.71 28.50 -7.96
CA PHE A 247 -3.97 27.76 -7.88
C PHE A 247 -4.91 28.17 -9.01
N LYS A 248 -5.45 27.16 -9.73
CA LYS A 248 -6.29 27.38 -10.93
C LYS A 248 -7.76 27.01 -10.73
N GLY A 249 -8.16 26.71 -9.50
CA GLY A 249 -9.52 26.26 -9.16
C GLY A 249 -9.71 24.75 -9.22
N TYR A 250 -8.64 23.96 -9.23
CA TYR A 250 -8.72 22.50 -9.31
C TYR A 250 -8.09 21.86 -8.08
N ILE A 251 -8.91 21.12 -7.32
CA ILE A 251 -8.40 20.18 -6.33
C ILE A 251 -8.10 18.88 -7.05
N HIS A 252 -6.83 18.48 -7.05
CA HIS A 252 -6.34 17.35 -7.85
C HIS A 252 -6.72 16.00 -7.26
N ASP A 253 -6.85 15.92 -5.94
CA ASP A 253 -7.33 14.73 -5.26
C ASP A 253 -7.88 15.07 -3.89
N VAL A 254 -8.91 14.34 -3.45
CA VAL A 254 -9.40 14.34 -2.06
C VAL A 254 -9.56 12.89 -1.66
N GLY A 255 -8.83 12.45 -0.65
CA GLY A 255 -8.88 11.05 -0.24
C GLY A 255 -7.74 10.64 0.67
N GLY A 256 -7.48 9.35 0.73
CA GLY A 256 -6.33 8.79 1.43
C GLY A 256 -5.82 7.62 0.62
N PRO A 257 -5.24 6.59 1.26
CA PRO A 257 -4.77 5.41 0.54
C PRO A 257 -5.86 4.71 -0.28
N THR A 258 -7.12 4.84 0.14
CA THR A 258 -8.31 4.44 -0.64
C THR A 258 -9.34 5.53 -0.49
N ALA A 259 -9.64 6.28 -1.55
CA ALA A 259 -10.38 7.55 -1.47
C ALA A 259 -11.73 7.42 -0.77
N ASN A 260 -12.46 6.34 -1.07
CA ASN A 260 -13.80 6.13 -0.56
C ASN A 260 -13.86 5.47 0.82
N PHE A 261 -12.74 5.38 1.54
CA PHE A 261 -12.76 5.10 2.98
C PHE A 261 -12.79 6.43 3.72
N PHE A 262 -13.72 6.59 4.67
CA PHE A 262 -13.80 7.81 5.48
C PHE A 262 -14.22 7.53 6.92
N GLN A 263 -14.77 6.37 7.21
CA GLN A 263 -15.09 5.94 8.55
C GLN A 263 -14.38 4.62 8.86
N PRO A 264 -14.15 4.30 10.14
CA PRO A 264 -13.75 2.95 10.55
C PRO A 264 -14.67 1.90 9.94
N ALA A 265 -14.13 0.71 9.66
CA ALA A 265 -14.87 -0.35 8.99
C ALA A 265 -16.11 -0.80 9.77
N CYS A 266 -16.08 -0.73 11.11
CA CYS A 266 -17.21 -1.01 11.97
C CYS A 266 -17.01 -0.40 13.36
N GLN A 267 -18.07 -0.27 14.14
CA GLN A 267 -18.04 0.33 15.48
C GLN A 267 -17.03 -0.35 16.42
N LYS A 268 -16.88 -1.67 16.32
CA LYS A 268 -15.97 -2.45 17.17
C LYS A 268 -14.50 -2.03 17.03
N GLN A 269 -14.11 -1.42 15.90
CA GLN A 269 -12.74 -0.98 15.70
C GLN A 269 -12.31 0.15 16.64
N LEU A 270 -13.27 0.92 17.18
CA LEU A 270 -12.97 2.04 18.07
C LEU A 270 -12.45 1.58 19.44
N ASP A 271 -12.98 0.47 19.96
CA ASP A 271 -12.65 0.01 21.31
C ASP A 271 -11.79 -1.27 21.32
N GLN A 272 -11.97 -2.17 20.34
CA GLN A 272 -11.33 -3.49 20.30
C GLN A 272 -10.29 -3.61 19.16
N GLY A 273 -10.22 -2.61 18.28
CA GLY A 273 -9.39 -2.64 17.09
C GLY A 273 -9.85 -3.63 16.03
N THR A 274 -8.89 -4.14 15.25
CA THR A 274 -9.19 -4.97 14.08
C THR A 274 -9.26 -6.45 14.41
N CYS A 275 -10.18 -7.17 13.77
CA CYS A 275 -10.23 -8.64 13.89
C CYS A 275 -8.90 -9.28 13.46
N GLU A 276 -8.37 -10.15 14.31
CA GLU A 276 -7.10 -10.87 14.13
C GLU A 276 -7.13 -11.76 12.86
N LYS A 277 -8.17 -12.60 12.73
CA LYS A 277 -8.25 -13.65 11.69
C LYS A 277 -9.16 -13.31 10.51
N ARG A 278 -9.90 -12.19 10.57
CA ARG A 278 -10.90 -11.83 9.57
C ARG A 278 -10.54 -10.54 8.85
N GLN A 279 -10.70 -10.54 7.53
CA GLN A 279 -10.62 -9.34 6.70
C GLN A 279 -12.01 -8.71 6.53
N CYS A 280 -12.08 -7.38 6.42
CA CYS A 280 -13.35 -6.67 6.39
C CYS A 280 -14.11 -6.84 5.06
N LEU A 281 -13.38 -6.96 3.94
CA LEU A 281 -13.94 -7.03 2.59
C LEU A 281 -13.82 -8.40 1.92
N PHE A 282 -12.99 -9.31 2.46
CA PHE A 282 -12.67 -10.59 1.83
C PHE A 282 -13.00 -11.77 2.77
N PRO A 283 -13.56 -12.89 2.26
CA PRO A 283 -13.93 -13.17 0.87
C PRO A 283 -15.19 -12.45 0.37
N ARG A 284 -15.99 -11.92 1.30
CA ARG A 284 -17.13 -11.04 1.05
C ARG A 284 -17.14 -9.94 2.11
N PRO A 285 -17.75 -8.77 1.83
CA PRO A 285 -17.97 -7.74 2.83
C PRO A 285 -18.56 -8.30 4.13
N CYS A 286 -18.00 -7.89 5.26
CA CYS A 286 -18.49 -8.27 6.58
C CYS A 286 -19.91 -7.74 6.80
N SER A 287 -20.77 -8.51 7.48
CA SER A 287 -22.14 -8.07 7.83
C SER A 287 -22.19 -6.91 8.82
N GLN A 288 -21.06 -6.58 9.46
CA GLN A 288 -20.92 -5.46 10.38
C GLN A 288 -20.19 -4.28 9.73
N LEU A 289 -19.85 -4.39 8.44
CA LEU A 289 -19.17 -3.34 7.71
C LEU A 289 -20.10 -2.13 7.58
N ASN A 290 -19.65 -0.96 8.03
CA ASN A 290 -20.26 0.30 7.65
C ASN A 290 -19.84 0.58 6.20
N SER A 291 -20.77 0.51 5.25
CA SER A 291 -20.56 0.81 3.84
C SER A 291 -21.08 2.18 3.41
N ASP A 292 -21.51 3.02 4.36
CA ASP A 292 -22.05 4.35 4.09
C ASP A 292 -20.95 5.32 3.63
N HIS A 293 -21.24 6.06 2.57
CA HIS A 293 -20.38 7.11 2.01
C HIS A 293 -20.92 8.54 2.26
N HIS A 294 -21.99 8.70 3.05
CA HIS A 294 -22.67 9.98 3.26
C HIS A 294 -21.73 11.11 3.67
N ASP A 295 -20.92 10.92 4.73
CA ASP A 295 -20.04 11.96 5.25
C ASP A 295 -18.98 12.39 4.23
N PHE A 296 -18.44 11.44 3.47
CA PHE A 296 -17.47 11.74 2.44
C PHE A 296 -18.10 12.49 1.26
N LEU A 297 -19.33 12.11 0.88
CA LEU A 297 -20.09 12.81 -0.14
C LEU A 297 -20.43 14.25 0.30
N GLU A 298 -20.85 14.44 1.56
CA GLU A 298 -21.15 15.74 2.13
C GLU A 298 -19.92 16.65 2.10
N LEU A 299 -18.76 16.13 2.51
CA LEU A 299 -17.48 16.83 2.41
C LEU A 299 -17.21 17.29 0.96
N LEU A 300 -17.31 16.38 -0.02
CA LEU A 300 -17.08 16.71 -1.43
C LEU A 300 -18.06 17.77 -1.96
N ARG A 301 -19.32 17.75 -1.51
CA ARG A 301 -20.31 18.80 -1.82
C ARG A 301 -19.90 20.15 -1.23
N LYS A 302 -19.49 20.19 0.04
CA LYS A 302 -19.00 21.42 0.70
C LYS A 302 -17.76 21.99 0.01
N ILE A 303 -16.79 21.14 -0.33
CA ILE A 303 -15.57 21.57 -1.05
C ILE A 303 -15.94 22.24 -2.38
N ARG A 304 -16.89 21.68 -3.15
CA ARG A 304 -17.31 22.28 -4.42
C ARG A 304 -17.95 23.67 -4.29
N GLN A 305 -18.42 24.04 -3.10
CA GLN A 305 -19.05 25.34 -2.84
C GLN A 305 -18.05 26.42 -2.41
N ILE A 306 -16.80 26.06 -2.12
CA ILE A 306 -15.76 27.03 -1.73
C ILE A 306 -15.47 27.99 -2.92
N PRO A 307 -15.52 29.32 -2.70
CA PRO A 307 -15.20 30.30 -3.74
C PRO A 307 -13.83 30.05 -4.38
N GLY A 308 -13.76 30.17 -5.71
CA GLY A 308 -12.53 29.92 -6.47
C GLY A 308 -12.34 28.46 -6.91
N ILE A 309 -13.09 27.50 -6.35
CA ILE A 309 -13.05 26.11 -6.79
C ILE A 309 -13.95 25.91 -8.02
N LYS A 310 -13.37 25.31 -9.06
CA LYS A 310 -14.06 24.93 -10.32
C LYS A 310 -14.37 23.44 -10.36
N LYS A 311 -13.46 22.60 -9.87
CA LYS A 311 -13.61 21.14 -9.90
C LYS A 311 -12.82 20.48 -8.79
N VAL A 312 -13.40 19.42 -8.25
CA VAL A 312 -12.80 18.57 -7.21
C VAL A 312 -12.68 17.17 -7.79
N PHE A 313 -11.47 16.64 -7.88
CA PHE A 313 -11.25 15.31 -8.43
C PHE A 313 -10.98 14.28 -7.32
N ILE A 314 -11.31 13.03 -7.63
CA ILE A 314 -10.81 11.86 -6.93
C ILE A 314 -9.93 11.09 -7.90
N ARG A 315 -8.62 11.16 -7.67
CA ARG A 315 -7.58 10.45 -8.41
C ARG A 315 -6.98 9.29 -7.62
N SER A 316 -7.13 9.31 -6.30
CA SER A 316 -6.85 8.17 -5.44
C SER A 316 -7.74 6.97 -5.78
N GLY A 317 -7.22 5.77 -5.54
CA GLY A 317 -7.90 4.53 -5.89
C GLY A 317 -9.21 4.34 -5.10
N ILE A 318 -10.23 3.81 -5.77
CA ILE A 318 -11.52 3.46 -5.16
C ILE A 318 -11.64 1.95 -5.02
N ARG A 319 -12.14 1.50 -3.86
CA ARG A 319 -12.51 0.10 -3.64
C ARG A 319 -13.92 -0.16 -4.15
N PHE A 320 -13.98 -0.74 -5.34
CA PHE A 320 -15.24 -1.01 -6.05
C PHE A 320 -16.17 -1.97 -5.29
N ASP A 321 -15.63 -2.93 -4.55
CA ASP A 321 -16.39 -3.87 -3.74
C ASP A 321 -16.98 -3.24 -2.48
N TYR A 322 -16.29 -2.27 -1.89
CA TYR A 322 -16.84 -1.42 -0.83
C TYR A 322 -17.93 -0.49 -1.36
N LEU A 323 -17.68 0.13 -2.52
CA LEU A 323 -18.64 0.99 -3.20
C LEU A 323 -19.93 0.25 -3.59
N LEU A 324 -19.82 -1.01 -4.01
CA LEU A 324 -20.98 -1.86 -4.31
C LEU A 324 -21.71 -2.38 -3.07
N ALA A 325 -21.06 -2.37 -1.90
CA ALA A 325 -21.70 -2.77 -0.64
C ALA A 325 -22.60 -1.67 -0.06
N ASP A 326 -22.43 -0.42 -0.51
CA ASP A 326 -23.34 0.67 -0.18
C ASP A 326 -24.72 0.41 -0.83
N GLN A 327 -25.78 0.54 -0.04
CA GLN A 327 -27.15 0.41 -0.54
C GLN A 327 -27.64 1.71 -1.21
N ASN A 328 -26.93 2.81 -1.00
CA ASN A 328 -27.25 4.12 -1.55
C ASN A 328 -26.33 4.46 -2.73
N ASP A 329 -26.91 4.53 -3.92
CA ASP A 329 -26.18 4.80 -5.16
C ASP A 329 -25.77 6.26 -5.33
N THR A 330 -26.23 7.17 -4.46
CA THR A 330 -25.99 8.61 -4.60
C THR A 330 -24.51 8.94 -4.68
N PHE A 331 -23.67 8.31 -3.84
CA PHE A 331 -22.22 8.56 -3.90
C PHE A 331 -21.62 8.06 -5.22
N PHE A 332 -22.00 6.89 -5.71
CA PHE A 332 -21.49 6.37 -6.98
C PHE A 332 -21.91 7.25 -8.17
N GLU A 333 -23.17 7.69 -8.16
CA GLU A 333 -23.69 8.60 -9.18
C GLU A 333 -22.95 9.94 -9.17
N GLU A 334 -22.79 10.58 -8.01
CA GLU A 334 -22.08 11.86 -7.90
C GLU A 334 -20.57 11.76 -8.13
N LEU A 335 -19.93 10.66 -7.72
CA LEU A 335 -18.55 10.37 -8.06
C LEU A 335 -18.35 10.47 -9.58
N CYS A 336 -19.19 9.78 -10.35
CA CYS A 336 -19.12 9.79 -11.80
C CYS A 336 -19.38 11.18 -12.38
N ILE A 337 -20.43 11.89 -11.94
CA ILE A 337 -20.81 13.18 -12.52
C ILE A 337 -19.78 14.28 -12.16
N HIS A 338 -19.30 14.29 -10.92
CA HIS A 338 -18.60 15.44 -10.37
C HIS A 338 -17.10 15.24 -10.15
N HIS A 339 -16.64 14.01 -9.89
CA HIS A 339 -15.30 13.80 -9.33
C HIS A 339 -14.36 12.96 -10.20
N VAL A 340 -14.85 12.40 -11.31
CA VAL A 340 -14.03 11.69 -12.31
C VAL A 340 -13.57 12.64 -13.42
N SER A 341 -12.27 12.70 -13.69
CA SER A 341 -11.67 13.51 -14.77
C SER A 341 -11.58 12.73 -16.09
N GLY A 342 -12.70 12.21 -16.59
CA GLY A 342 -12.76 11.41 -17.82
C GLY A 342 -12.31 9.96 -17.69
N GLN A 343 -11.42 9.65 -16.74
CA GLN A 343 -10.93 8.29 -16.48
C GLN A 343 -11.11 7.95 -15.00
N LEU A 344 -11.76 6.83 -14.71
CA LEU A 344 -11.83 6.26 -13.38
C LEU A 344 -10.83 5.10 -13.28
N LYS A 345 -9.94 5.19 -12.30
CA LYS A 345 -8.89 4.21 -12.01
C LYS A 345 -9.38 3.23 -10.96
N VAL A 346 -9.38 1.94 -11.29
CA VAL A 346 -9.79 0.88 -10.36
C VAL A 346 -8.86 -0.31 -10.48
N ALA A 347 -8.62 -1.00 -9.37
CA ALA A 347 -7.66 -2.08 -9.30
C ALA A 347 -8.36 -3.42 -9.00
N PRO A 348 -8.86 -4.14 -10.02
CA PRO A 348 -9.26 -5.54 -9.87
C PRO A 348 -8.04 -6.45 -9.61
N GLU A 349 -6.85 -6.04 -10.08
CA GLU A 349 -5.55 -6.72 -9.95
C GLU A 349 -5.43 -8.03 -10.72
N HIS A 350 -6.46 -8.88 -10.68
CA HIS A 350 -6.51 -10.14 -11.41
C HIS A 350 -7.97 -10.57 -11.65
N VAL A 351 -8.19 -11.68 -12.35
CA VAL A 351 -9.55 -12.24 -12.60
C VAL A 351 -9.71 -13.68 -12.13
N SER A 352 -8.61 -14.41 -12.01
CA SER A 352 -8.61 -15.78 -11.50
C SER A 352 -8.78 -15.82 -9.98
N ASN A 353 -9.78 -16.58 -9.50
CA ASN A 353 -10.07 -16.74 -8.07
C ASN A 353 -8.89 -17.33 -7.30
N GLN A 354 -8.11 -18.22 -7.92
CA GLN A 354 -6.89 -18.79 -7.34
C GLN A 354 -5.89 -17.70 -6.93
N VAL A 355 -5.71 -16.68 -7.77
CA VAL A 355 -4.79 -15.57 -7.52
C VAL A 355 -5.42 -14.54 -6.58
N LEU A 356 -6.68 -14.20 -6.81
CA LEU A 356 -7.43 -13.21 -6.03
C LEU A 356 -7.57 -13.60 -4.55
N GLU A 357 -7.71 -14.90 -4.25
CA GLU A 357 -7.71 -15.43 -2.87
C GLU A 357 -6.37 -15.17 -2.15
N LYS A 358 -5.25 -15.29 -2.87
CA LYS A 358 -3.92 -14.97 -2.31
C LYS A 358 -3.73 -13.47 -2.16
N MET A 359 -4.31 -12.67 -3.05
CA MET A 359 -4.30 -11.21 -2.95
C MET A 359 -5.22 -10.65 -1.85
N GLY A 360 -6.24 -11.39 -1.40
CA GLY A 360 -7.29 -10.85 -0.52
C GLY A 360 -8.26 -9.93 -1.27
N LYS A 361 -8.58 -10.26 -2.51
CA LYS A 361 -9.43 -9.46 -3.42
C LYS A 361 -10.68 -10.25 -3.84
N PRO A 362 -11.81 -9.57 -4.09
CA PRO A 362 -13.03 -10.24 -4.53
C PRO A 362 -12.88 -10.86 -5.93
N GLY A 363 -13.73 -11.84 -6.25
CA GLY A 363 -13.79 -12.48 -7.56
C GLY A 363 -14.18 -11.51 -8.70
N LYS A 364 -13.90 -11.91 -9.95
CA LYS A 364 -14.15 -11.07 -11.14
C LYS A 364 -15.60 -10.62 -11.28
N GLU A 365 -16.55 -11.40 -10.76
CA GLU A 365 -17.98 -11.12 -10.88
C GLU A 365 -18.36 -9.81 -10.19
N VAL A 366 -17.69 -9.48 -9.07
CA VAL A 366 -17.90 -8.20 -8.36
C VAL A 366 -17.39 -7.03 -9.20
N TYR A 367 -16.27 -7.21 -9.89
CA TYR A 367 -15.74 -6.20 -10.79
C TYR A 367 -16.67 -6.01 -12.02
N ASP A 368 -17.18 -7.10 -12.60
CA ASP A 368 -18.12 -7.03 -13.72
C ASP A 368 -19.43 -6.30 -13.35
N GLN A 369 -19.94 -6.53 -12.12
CA GLN A 369 -21.09 -5.78 -11.59
C GLN A 369 -20.79 -4.28 -11.46
N PHE A 370 -19.61 -3.93 -10.96
CA PHE A 370 -19.17 -2.54 -10.87
C PHE A 370 -19.06 -1.89 -12.26
N VAL A 371 -18.45 -2.58 -13.22
CA VAL A 371 -18.30 -2.12 -14.62
C VAL A 371 -19.67 -1.85 -15.23
N LYS A 372 -20.62 -2.78 -15.08
CA LYS A 372 -21.98 -2.63 -15.59
C LYS A 372 -22.64 -1.36 -15.03
N LYS A 373 -22.63 -1.21 -13.71
CA LYS A 373 -23.24 -0.07 -13.01
C LYS A 373 -22.58 1.26 -13.40
N TYR A 374 -21.26 1.30 -13.49
CA TYR A 374 -20.49 2.47 -13.94
C TYR A 374 -20.93 2.94 -15.35
N PHE A 375 -21.05 2.02 -16.30
CA PHE A 375 -21.46 2.37 -17.66
C PHE A 375 -22.96 2.70 -17.77
N GLU A 376 -23.81 2.13 -16.92
CA GLU A 376 -25.21 2.53 -16.81
C GLU A 376 -25.35 3.99 -16.34
N ILE A 377 -24.60 4.38 -15.30
CA ILE A 377 -24.55 5.78 -14.80
C ILE A 377 -24.01 6.71 -15.91
N ASN A 378 -22.91 6.33 -16.58
CA ASN A 378 -22.35 7.15 -17.66
C ASN A 378 -23.34 7.32 -18.81
N LYS A 379 -24.07 6.27 -19.19
CA LYS A 379 -25.11 6.35 -20.22
C LYS A 379 -26.27 7.25 -19.80
N LYS A 380 -26.73 7.13 -18.55
CA LYS A 380 -27.81 7.95 -17.96
C LYS A 380 -27.47 9.45 -18.00
N HIS A 381 -26.21 9.80 -17.74
CA HIS A 381 -25.74 11.20 -17.65
C HIS A 381 -24.96 11.67 -18.88
N HIS A 382 -24.97 10.90 -19.97
CA HIS A 382 -24.25 11.21 -21.21
C HIS A 382 -22.75 11.50 -21.01
N LEU A 383 -22.13 10.83 -20.03
CA LEU A 383 -20.72 10.97 -19.68
C LEU A 383 -19.85 10.14 -20.63
N LYS A 384 -18.81 10.75 -21.18
CA LYS A 384 -17.82 10.07 -22.04
C LYS A 384 -16.63 9.59 -21.22
N HIS A 385 -16.91 8.89 -20.12
CA HIS A 385 -15.86 8.40 -19.23
C HIS A 385 -15.39 7.00 -19.61
N TYR A 386 -14.12 6.74 -19.33
CA TYR A 386 -13.47 5.46 -19.53
C TYR A 386 -13.10 4.87 -18.17
N LEU A 387 -13.03 3.53 -18.12
CA LEU A 387 -12.54 2.81 -16.96
C LEU A 387 -11.14 2.27 -17.26
N VAL A 388 -10.20 2.50 -16.35
CA VAL A 388 -8.82 2.06 -16.47
C VAL A 388 -8.53 1.02 -15.39
N PRO A 389 -8.65 -0.29 -15.71
CA PRO A 389 -8.30 -1.34 -14.77
C PRO A 389 -6.78 -1.49 -14.63
N TYR A 390 -6.33 -1.63 -13.38
CA TYR A 390 -4.98 -2.05 -13.04
C TYR A 390 -4.94 -3.56 -12.84
N PHE A 391 -4.09 -4.22 -13.63
CA PHE A 391 -3.84 -5.65 -13.56
C PHE A 391 -2.38 -5.91 -13.20
N MET A 392 -2.18 -6.94 -12.39
CA MET A 392 -0.89 -7.36 -11.87
C MET A 392 -0.52 -8.74 -12.43
N SER A 393 0.67 -8.86 -13.01
CA SER A 393 1.27 -10.15 -13.38
C SER A 393 2.08 -10.74 -12.22
N SER A 394 2.28 -12.06 -12.27
CA SER A 394 3.32 -12.74 -11.48
C SER A 394 3.20 -12.67 -9.96
N HIS A 395 2.00 -12.41 -9.45
CA HIS A 395 1.72 -12.54 -8.02
C HIS A 395 1.78 -14.02 -7.58
N PRO A 396 2.10 -14.34 -6.31
CA PRO A 396 1.93 -15.69 -5.77
C PRO A 396 0.55 -16.29 -6.10
N GLY A 397 0.54 -17.52 -6.59
CA GLY A 397 -0.63 -18.22 -7.10
C GLY A 397 -0.89 -18.02 -8.61
N SER A 398 -0.20 -17.08 -9.27
CA SER A 398 -0.34 -16.79 -10.70
C SER A 398 0.53 -17.74 -11.53
N ASP A 399 -0.04 -18.83 -12.00
CA ASP A 399 0.56 -19.72 -13.01
C ASP A 399 0.20 -19.27 -14.44
N LEU A 400 0.78 -19.94 -15.44
CA LEU A 400 0.56 -19.59 -16.84
C LEU A 400 -0.90 -19.74 -17.29
N LYS A 401 -1.66 -20.66 -16.69
CA LYS A 401 -3.09 -20.85 -17.00
C LYS A 401 -3.90 -19.65 -16.51
N THR A 402 -3.64 -19.19 -15.29
CA THR A 402 -4.30 -18.00 -14.73
C THR A 402 -3.90 -16.70 -15.45
N ALA A 403 -2.65 -16.60 -15.92
CA ALA A 403 -2.21 -15.48 -16.76
C ALA A 403 -2.91 -15.46 -18.14
N ILE A 404 -3.14 -16.63 -18.74
CA ILE A 404 -3.93 -16.74 -19.97
C ILE A 404 -5.40 -16.38 -19.71
N GLU A 405 -6.00 -16.83 -18.60
CA GLU A 405 -7.36 -16.41 -18.20
C GLU A 405 -7.49 -14.89 -18.14
N LEU A 406 -6.50 -14.20 -17.55
CA LEU A 406 -6.44 -12.75 -17.51
C LEU A 406 -6.30 -12.13 -18.91
N ALA A 407 -5.45 -12.67 -19.78
CA ALA A 407 -5.29 -12.19 -21.15
C ALA A 407 -6.59 -12.33 -21.97
N GLU A 408 -7.30 -13.45 -21.81
CA GLU A 408 -8.60 -13.66 -22.43
C GLU A 408 -9.66 -12.68 -21.91
N TYR A 409 -9.64 -12.36 -20.62
CA TYR A 409 -10.52 -11.34 -20.06
C TYR A 409 -10.22 -9.95 -20.65
N VAL A 410 -8.94 -9.55 -20.68
CA VAL A 410 -8.48 -8.28 -21.29
C VAL A 410 -8.90 -8.19 -22.77
N ARG A 411 -8.79 -9.28 -23.52
CA ARG A 411 -9.31 -9.39 -24.90
C ARG A 411 -10.80 -9.09 -24.94
N ASN A 412 -11.60 -9.77 -24.10
CA ASN A 412 -13.05 -9.71 -24.12
C ASN A 412 -13.60 -8.32 -23.77
N ILE A 413 -12.98 -7.61 -22.83
CA ILE A 413 -13.37 -6.25 -22.47
C ILE A 413 -12.86 -5.19 -23.46
N GLY A 414 -12.13 -5.58 -24.52
CA GLY A 414 -11.59 -4.67 -25.53
C GLY A 414 -10.51 -3.72 -25.01
N TYR A 415 -9.94 -3.98 -23.83
CA TYR A 415 -8.96 -3.12 -23.19
C TYR A 415 -7.55 -3.36 -23.72
N ASN A 416 -6.77 -2.29 -23.84
CA ASN A 416 -5.36 -2.31 -24.25
C ASN A 416 -4.49 -1.67 -23.15
N PRO A 417 -3.97 -2.46 -22.19
CA PRO A 417 -3.17 -1.93 -21.11
C PRO A 417 -1.83 -1.38 -21.62
N GLU A 418 -1.63 -0.06 -21.48
CA GLU A 418 -0.32 0.56 -21.72
C GLU A 418 0.67 0.22 -20.60
N GLN A 419 0.17 0.20 -19.36
CA GLN A 419 0.93 -0.14 -18.17
C GLN A 419 0.42 -1.47 -17.59
N VAL A 420 1.36 -2.31 -17.22
CA VAL A 420 1.13 -3.55 -16.48
C VAL A 420 2.04 -3.53 -15.28
N GLN A 421 1.49 -3.83 -14.11
CA GLN A 421 2.28 -3.95 -12.90
C GLN A 421 2.78 -5.39 -12.78
N ASP A 422 4.08 -5.57 -12.68
CA ASP A 422 4.62 -6.86 -12.30
C ASP A 422 4.69 -6.94 -10.77
N PHE A 423 4.35 -8.10 -10.18
CA PHE A 423 4.43 -8.24 -8.73
C PHE A 423 5.89 -8.06 -8.29
N TYR A 424 6.05 -7.12 -7.37
CA TYR A 424 7.31 -6.75 -6.78
C TYR A 424 7.27 -7.03 -5.28
N PRO A 425 8.07 -7.98 -4.76
CA PRO A 425 8.04 -8.36 -3.35
C PRO A 425 8.43 -7.20 -2.45
N THR A 426 7.42 -6.59 -1.82
CA THR A 426 7.57 -5.49 -0.86
C THR A 426 7.75 -6.05 0.55
N PRO A 427 8.84 -5.73 1.28
CA PRO A 427 9.07 -6.22 2.64
C PRO A 427 7.87 -6.01 3.57
N GLY A 428 7.70 -6.90 4.55
CA GLY A 428 6.61 -6.81 5.53
C GLY A 428 5.20 -7.15 5.00
N THR A 429 5.05 -7.58 3.75
CA THR A 429 3.75 -7.96 3.15
C THR A 429 3.56 -9.47 3.07
N LEU A 430 2.30 -9.92 3.16
CA LEU A 430 1.94 -11.33 3.19
C LEU A 430 2.26 -12.00 1.85
N SER A 431 2.07 -11.27 0.74
CA SER A 431 2.47 -11.75 -0.58
C SER A 431 3.97 -11.91 -0.73
N THR A 432 4.77 -11.11 -0.03
CA THR A 432 6.23 -11.28 -0.03
C THR A 432 6.66 -12.48 0.79
N ALA A 433 6.00 -12.73 1.92
CA ALA A 433 6.20 -13.96 2.66
C ALA A 433 5.86 -15.18 1.80
N MET A 434 4.71 -15.18 1.12
CA MET A 434 4.33 -16.23 0.15
C MET A 434 5.36 -16.38 -0.97
N TYR A 435 5.84 -15.27 -1.53
CA TYR A 435 6.83 -15.28 -2.61
C TYR A 435 8.13 -15.96 -2.18
N TYR A 436 8.64 -15.63 -1.00
CA TYR A 436 9.89 -16.17 -0.49
C TYR A 436 9.75 -17.66 -0.11
N THR A 437 8.74 -17.98 0.70
CA THR A 437 8.58 -19.32 1.30
C THR A 437 7.92 -20.33 0.39
N GLU A 438 7.17 -19.88 -0.63
CA GLU A 438 6.27 -20.74 -1.43
C GLU A 438 5.19 -21.43 -0.57
N LEU A 439 4.88 -20.83 0.59
CA LEU A 439 3.85 -21.25 1.53
C LEU A 439 2.91 -20.07 1.80
N ASP A 440 1.62 -20.32 1.97
CA ASP A 440 0.67 -19.34 2.49
C ASP A 440 0.77 -19.31 4.02
N PRO A 441 1.37 -18.29 4.67
CA PRO A 441 1.59 -18.28 6.12
C PRO A 441 0.31 -18.45 6.95
N ARG A 442 -0.87 -18.17 6.37
CA ARG A 442 -2.16 -18.34 7.05
C ARG A 442 -2.58 -19.80 7.17
N THR A 443 -2.11 -20.66 6.27
CA THR A 443 -2.56 -22.05 6.14
C THR A 443 -1.43 -23.07 6.07
N MET A 444 -0.19 -22.62 5.91
CA MET A 444 1.01 -23.42 5.64
C MET A 444 0.93 -24.31 4.39
N LYS A 445 -0.05 -24.07 3.51
CA LYS A 445 -0.17 -24.79 2.23
C LYS A 445 0.79 -24.21 1.19
N LYS A 446 1.32 -25.06 0.32
CA LYS A 446 2.18 -24.65 -0.80
C LYS A 446 1.45 -23.71 -1.75
N VAL A 447 2.15 -22.70 -2.22
CA VAL A 447 1.69 -21.70 -3.19
C VAL A 447 2.68 -21.67 -4.35
N TYR A 448 2.18 -21.76 -5.57
CA TYR A 448 3.00 -21.57 -6.75
C TYR A 448 3.51 -20.12 -6.83
N VAL A 449 4.80 -19.91 -7.13
CA VAL A 449 5.38 -18.57 -7.24
C VAL A 449 6.20 -18.46 -8.53
N PRO A 450 5.86 -17.52 -9.43
CA PRO A 450 6.66 -17.27 -10.62
C PRO A 450 7.94 -16.50 -10.26
N LYS A 451 9.06 -17.23 -10.09
CA LYS A 451 10.36 -16.66 -9.71
C LYS A 451 11.28 -16.39 -10.90
N SER A 452 11.13 -17.14 -11.99
CA SER A 452 12.00 -17.01 -13.17
C SER A 452 11.72 -15.69 -13.91
N PRO A 453 12.74 -14.87 -14.21
CA PRO A 453 12.56 -13.66 -15.01
C PRO A 453 11.86 -13.93 -16.34
N HIS A 454 12.15 -15.06 -16.98
CA HIS A 454 11.52 -15.47 -18.23
C HIS A 454 10.03 -15.78 -18.03
N GLU A 455 9.67 -16.49 -16.98
CA GLU A 455 8.26 -16.79 -16.70
C GLU A 455 7.45 -15.52 -16.38
N LYS A 456 8.01 -14.61 -15.57
CA LYS A 456 7.40 -13.30 -15.33
C LYS A 456 7.21 -12.52 -16.63
N ALA A 457 8.20 -12.55 -17.52
CA ALA A 457 8.10 -11.94 -18.85
C ALA A 457 6.98 -12.55 -19.71
N LEU A 458 6.78 -13.89 -19.68
CA LEU A 458 5.67 -14.55 -20.36
C LEU A 458 4.31 -14.05 -19.85
N GLN A 459 4.12 -14.00 -18.52
CA GLN A 459 2.86 -13.52 -17.92
C GLN A 459 2.59 -12.04 -18.22
N ARG A 460 3.62 -11.19 -18.13
CA ARG A 460 3.51 -9.78 -18.49
C ARG A 460 3.15 -9.59 -19.97
N ALA A 461 3.79 -10.35 -20.86
CA ALA A 461 3.54 -10.31 -22.30
C ALA A 461 2.10 -10.71 -22.65
N LEU A 462 1.52 -11.69 -21.94
CA LEU A 462 0.13 -12.11 -22.11
C LEU A 462 -0.89 -10.98 -21.84
N ILE A 463 -0.66 -10.13 -20.84
CA ILE A 463 -1.56 -9.00 -20.56
C ILE A 463 -1.47 -7.95 -21.67
N GLN A 464 -0.29 -7.76 -22.25
CA GLN A 464 -0.04 -6.82 -23.36
C GLN A 464 0.08 -7.53 -24.71
N TYR A 465 -0.74 -8.56 -24.94
CA TYR A 465 -0.55 -9.47 -26.07
C TYR A 465 -0.65 -8.83 -27.47
N ARG A 466 -1.28 -7.65 -27.58
CA ARG A 466 -1.41 -6.91 -28.85
C ARG A 466 -0.13 -6.21 -29.27
N ARG A 467 0.85 -6.06 -28.37
CA ARG A 467 2.15 -5.43 -28.66
C ARG A 467 2.98 -6.34 -29.58
N PRO A 468 3.39 -5.88 -30.78
CA PRO A 468 4.14 -6.70 -31.74
C PRO A 468 5.43 -7.31 -31.16
N GLU A 469 6.10 -6.59 -30.27
CA GLU A 469 7.31 -7.01 -29.56
C GLU A 469 7.07 -8.20 -28.62
N ASN A 470 5.86 -8.35 -28.09
CA ASN A 470 5.48 -9.43 -27.18
C ASN A 470 5.06 -10.72 -27.90
N HIS A 471 4.87 -10.69 -29.22
CA HIS A 471 4.28 -11.80 -29.98
C HIS A 471 5.00 -13.13 -29.76
N ARG A 472 6.34 -13.13 -29.74
CA ARG A 472 7.16 -14.35 -29.51
C ARG A 472 6.90 -14.94 -28.13
N LEU A 473 6.89 -14.10 -27.09
CA LEU A 473 6.64 -14.51 -25.71
C LEU A 473 5.22 -15.02 -25.53
N VAL A 474 4.22 -14.36 -26.13
CA VAL A 474 2.83 -14.81 -26.09
C VAL A 474 2.67 -16.16 -26.78
N LYS A 475 3.25 -16.34 -27.97
CA LYS A 475 3.22 -17.62 -28.68
C LYS A 475 3.84 -18.74 -27.83
N GLU A 476 4.99 -18.48 -27.23
CA GLU A 476 5.66 -19.43 -26.34
C GLU A 476 4.79 -19.80 -25.14
N ALA A 477 4.20 -18.81 -24.47
CA ALA A 477 3.30 -19.01 -23.34
C ALA A 477 2.09 -19.88 -23.72
N LEU A 478 1.45 -19.59 -24.85
CA LEU A 478 0.30 -20.34 -25.33
C LEU A 478 0.65 -21.79 -25.67
N LEU A 479 1.79 -22.02 -26.33
CA LEU A 479 2.24 -23.38 -26.65
C LEU A 479 2.58 -24.17 -25.38
N LYS A 480 3.28 -23.57 -24.42
CA LYS A 480 3.59 -24.19 -23.12
C LYS A 480 2.34 -24.57 -22.33
N ALA A 481 1.28 -23.77 -22.43
CA ALA A 481 0.00 -24.04 -21.77
C ALA A 481 -0.95 -24.92 -22.58
N GLY A 482 -0.55 -25.40 -23.77
CA GLY A 482 -1.43 -26.19 -24.65
C GLY A 482 -2.61 -25.41 -25.23
N ARG A 483 -2.53 -24.07 -25.29
CA ARG A 483 -3.58 -23.14 -25.74
C ARG A 483 -3.32 -22.61 -27.15
N SER A 484 -2.96 -23.49 -28.08
CA SER A 484 -2.78 -23.13 -29.50
C SER A 484 -4.08 -22.67 -30.17
N ASP A 485 -5.25 -22.98 -29.58
CA ASP A 485 -6.56 -22.46 -29.98
C ASP A 485 -6.63 -20.92 -29.94
N LEU A 486 -5.79 -20.28 -29.12
CA LEU A 486 -5.69 -18.83 -29.03
C LEU A 486 -4.76 -18.20 -30.08
N ILE A 487 -4.21 -19.00 -31.00
CA ILE A 487 -3.38 -18.55 -32.12
C ILE A 487 -4.17 -18.71 -33.42
N GLY A 488 -4.57 -17.61 -34.04
CA GLY A 488 -5.41 -17.66 -35.25
C GLY A 488 -5.98 -16.31 -35.66
N TYR A 489 -6.91 -16.34 -36.59
CA TYR A 489 -7.59 -15.16 -37.12
C TYR A 489 -8.98 -14.93 -36.52
N GLY A 490 -9.43 -15.81 -35.61
CA GLY A 490 -10.73 -15.71 -34.97
C GLY A 490 -10.80 -14.60 -33.92
N LYS A 491 -12.02 -14.12 -33.63
CA LYS A 491 -12.26 -13.06 -32.62
C LYS A 491 -11.81 -13.44 -31.20
N LYS A 492 -11.70 -14.75 -30.91
CA LYS A 492 -11.22 -15.29 -29.64
C LYS A 492 -9.69 -15.53 -29.63
N CYS A 493 -8.98 -15.34 -30.73
CA CYS A 493 -7.53 -15.51 -30.71
C CYS A 493 -6.87 -14.31 -30.00
N LEU A 494 -5.79 -14.56 -29.28
CA LEU A 494 -4.95 -13.50 -28.71
C LEU A 494 -3.98 -12.99 -29.77
N ILE A 495 -3.30 -13.89 -30.49
CA ILE A 495 -2.32 -13.52 -31.51
C ILE A 495 -2.64 -14.17 -32.85
N ARG A 496 -2.21 -13.53 -33.94
CA ARG A 496 -2.23 -14.11 -35.28
C ARG A 496 -1.00 -15.00 -35.50
N PRO A 497 -1.08 -16.04 -36.34
CA PRO A 497 0.11 -16.73 -36.84
C PRO A 497 1.02 -15.72 -37.56
N LYS A 498 2.32 -15.72 -37.25
CA LYS A 498 3.31 -15.08 -38.12
C LYS A 498 3.75 -16.12 -39.14
N VAL A 499 3.72 -15.73 -40.41
CA VAL A 499 4.25 -16.51 -41.54
C VAL A 499 5.76 -16.65 -41.36
#